data_AF-A0A831U1X4-F1
#
_entry.id   AF-A0A831U1X4-F1
#
_cell.length_a   1.000
_cell.length_b   1.000
_cell.length_c   1.000
_cell.angle_alpha   90.00
_cell.angle_beta   90.00
_cell.angle_gamma   90.00
#
_symmetry.space_group_name_H-M   'P 1'
#
loop_
_entity.id
_entity.type
_entity.pdbx_description
1 polymer ?
#
loop_
_entity_poly.entity_id
_entity_poly.type
_entity_poly.pdbx_seq_one_letter_code
_entity_poly.pdbx_strand_id
1 'polypeptide(L)'
;MAIEMRQQMKLTQQLVMTPQLQQAIKLLQLSRLELQDLVRQEMEENPVLEETLELEEPKEQDQLEQAEKEETPSGEEKEFQEVKAGEETLRDTDWDSYLDGYNFSAGEQYYDDEERPSYENVLTRKGTLGDHLMWQLSLARISDVEAAVGAEIIGNIDEDGYLRATVEEIARSLGVEDAIVEGCLKKIQEFDPMGVGARDLRECLLIQVEQLGMGGSVVEGILRHHLHDLEARRYKQIAKALGVDLNDILVGARVIAGLDPKPGRIYGSEDVHYISADIFVYKIGDDYVVVLNDEGLPNLRINPYYAGEAKASGQVDAKAEEYINDKVRSAMWLIKSIHQRQRTIFKVAKSIVKFQRDFLDKGIEYLRPLVLRDVAEDIGMHESTISRVTTNKYMQTPQGLFEMKYFFNSGISTGEGDFIASESVKNKIKEIVEAEDPRKPYSDQRIADLLSAHSINIARRTVTKYREMLRIGSSSERKRHF
;
A
#
# COMPACT_ATOMS: atom_id res chain seq x y z
N MET A 1 -73.60 11.27 -0.51
CA MET A 1 -72.21 11.76 -0.42
C MET A 1 -71.38 10.94 -1.38
N ALA A 2 -70.99 11.54 -2.50
CA ALA A 2 -70.17 10.87 -3.52
C ALA A 2 -68.71 10.89 -3.06
N ILE A 3 -68.06 9.73 -3.07
CA ILE A 3 -66.64 9.58 -2.76
C ILE A 3 -65.86 9.93 -4.02
N GLU A 4 -65.22 11.09 -4.05
CA GLU A 4 -64.24 11.43 -5.07
C GLU A 4 -62.94 10.65 -4.81
N MET A 5 -62.66 9.65 -5.65
CA MET A 5 -61.34 9.02 -5.71
C MET A 5 -60.36 9.97 -6.41
N ARG A 6 -59.59 10.72 -5.63
CA ARG A 6 -58.43 11.48 -6.13
C ARG A 6 -57.22 10.55 -6.22
N GLN A 7 -56.93 10.05 -7.41
CA GLN A 7 -55.68 9.33 -7.70
C GLN A 7 -54.54 10.36 -7.81
N GLN A 8 -53.67 10.42 -6.80
CA GLN A 8 -52.41 11.17 -6.89
C GLN A 8 -51.36 10.27 -7.56
N MET A 9 -51.02 10.56 -8.81
CA MET A 9 -49.83 9.99 -9.44
C MET A 9 -48.59 10.55 -8.75
N LYS A 10 -47.94 9.75 -7.91
CA LYS A 10 -46.57 10.03 -7.43
C LYS A 10 -45.60 9.66 -8.54
N LEU A 11 -45.08 10.66 -9.24
CA LEU A 11 -43.97 10.51 -10.17
C LEU A 11 -42.68 10.31 -9.35
N THR A 12 -42.30 9.07 -9.08
CA THR A 12 -40.97 8.76 -8.54
C THR A 12 -40.01 8.60 -9.73
N GLN A 13 -39.20 9.63 -10.01
CA GLN A 13 -38.03 9.46 -10.88
C GLN A 13 -37.02 8.55 -10.16
N GLN A 14 -37.00 7.28 -10.51
CA GLN A 14 -35.85 6.44 -10.22
C GLN A 14 -34.81 6.74 -11.30
N LEU A 15 -33.68 7.34 -10.90
CA LEU A 15 -32.48 7.40 -11.74
C LEU A 15 -32.01 5.95 -11.96
N VAL A 16 -32.46 5.33 -13.04
CA VAL A 16 -31.96 4.02 -13.47
C VAL A 16 -30.52 4.25 -13.92
N MET A 17 -29.59 3.70 -13.15
CA MET A 17 -28.17 3.82 -13.43
C MET A 17 -27.87 3.05 -14.73
N THR A 18 -27.50 3.77 -15.80
CA THR A 18 -27.09 3.11 -17.06
C THR A 18 -25.83 2.26 -16.81
N PRO A 19 -25.66 1.12 -17.51
CA PRO A 19 -24.48 0.27 -17.37
C PRO A 19 -23.17 1.03 -17.63
N GLN A 20 -23.18 2.00 -18.55
CA GLN A 20 -22.04 2.89 -18.82
C GLN A 20 -21.66 3.73 -17.59
N LEU A 21 -22.64 4.31 -16.87
CA LEU A 21 -22.34 5.04 -15.63
C LEU A 21 -21.76 4.13 -14.54
N GLN A 22 -22.22 2.88 -14.44
CA GLN A 22 -21.65 1.91 -13.49
C GLN A 22 -20.21 1.55 -13.84
N GLN A 23 -19.92 1.35 -15.14
CA GLN A 23 -18.56 1.08 -15.61
C GLN A 23 -17.63 2.28 -15.40
N ALA A 24 -18.07 3.51 -15.70
CA ALA A 24 -17.28 4.72 -15.45
C ALA A 24 -16.92 4.88 -13.97
N ILE A 25 -17.88 4.62 -13.07
CA ILE A 25 -17.64 4.68 -11.63
C ILE A 25 -16.68 3.59 -11.18
N LYS A 26 -16.77 2.39 -11.77
CA LYS A 26 -15.84 1.29 -11.49
C LYS A 26 -14.42 1.68 -11.88
N LEU A 27 -14.22 2.29 -13.06
CA LEU A 27 -12.91 2.77 -13.54
C LEU A 27 -12.24 3.76 -12.57
N LEU A 28 -13.02 4.61 -11.88
CA LEU A 28 -12.47 5.54 -10.88
C LEU A 28 -11.84 4.83 -9.68
N GLN A 29 -12.35 3.65 -9.30
CA GLN A 29 -11.88 2.89 -8.13
C GLN A 29 -10.70 1.98 -8.44
N LEU A 30 -10.52 1.60 -9.71
CA LEU A 30 -9.44 0.68 -10.11
C LEU A 30 -8.07 1.28 -9.81
N SER A 31 -7.18 0.43 -9.30
CA SER A 31 -5.74 0.69 -9.22
C SER A 31 -5.14 0.84 -10.62
N ARG A 32 -3.92 1.37 -10.70
CA ARG A 32 -3.22 1.52 -11.99
C ARG A 32 -3.03 0.17 -12.70
N LEU A 33 -2.62 -0.85 -11.96
CA LEU A 33 -2.42 -2.21 -12.49
C LEU A 33 -3.72 -2.80 -13.04
N GLU A 34 -4.82 -2.70 -12.27
CA GLU A 34 -6.13 -3.16 -12.73
C GLU A 34 -6.64 -2.37 -13.95
N LEU A 35 -6.31 -1.08 -14.06
CA LEU A 35 -6.64 -0.28 -15.24
C LEU A 35 -5.83 -0.73 -16.46
N GLN A 36 -4.54 -1.03 -16.30
CA GLN A 36 -3.70 -1.57 -17.37
C GLN A 36 -4.22 -2.92 -17.86
N ASP A 37 -4.57 -3.82 -16.95
CA ASP A 37 -5.14 -5.12 -17.29
C ASP A 37 -6.47 -4.98 -18.04
N LEU A 38 -7.34 -4.06 -17.60
CA LEU A 38 -8.60 -3.77 -18.29
C LEU A 38 -8.36 -3.19 -19.69
N VAL A 39 -7.43 -2.25 -19.83
CA VAL A 39 -7.09 -1.65 -21.13
C VAL A 39 -6.53 -2.71 -22.07
N ARG A 40 -5.65 -3.61 -21.59
CA ARG A 40 -5.13 -4.73 -22.38
C ARG A 40 -6.25 -5.66 -22.84
N GLN A 41 -7.17 -6.03 -21.96
CA GLN A 41 -8.31 -6.85 -22.31
C GLN A 41 -9.20 -6.17 -23.37
N GLU A 42 -9.49 -4.87 -23.21
CA GLU A 42 -10.27 -4.10 -24.18
C GLU A 42 -9.56 -3.96 -25.53
N MET A 43 -8.23 -3.86 -25.55
CA MET A 43 -7.44 -3.89 -26.78
C MET A 43 -7.49 -5.26 -27.48
N GLU A 44 -7.50 -6.37 -26.74
CA GLU A 44 -7.69 -7.71 -27.30
C GLU A 44 -9.09 -7.91 -27.88
N GLU A 45 -10.11 -7.36 -27.23
CA GLU A 45 -11.52 -7.48 -27.65
C GLU A 45 -11.95 -6.47 -28.72
N ASN A 46 -11.21 -5.37 -28.90
CA ASN A 46 -11.56 -4.28 -29.79
C ASN A 46 -10.48 -4.01 -30.85
N PRO A 47 -10.69 -4.44 -32.10
CA PRO A 47 -9.70 -4.28 -33.17
C PRO A 47 -9.51 -2.81 -33.61
N VAL A 48 -10.33 -1.89 -33.11
CA VAL A 48 -10.27 -0.46 -33.45
C VAL A 48 -9.29 0.31 -32.55
N LEU A 49 -8.96 -0.25 -31.37
CA LEU A 49 -8.02 0.38 -30.43
C LEU A 49 -6.58 0.04 -30.83
N GLU A 50 -5.75 1.08 -30.93
CA GLU A 50 -4.32 0.94 -31.14
C GLU A 50 -3.55 1.61 -29.99
N GLU A 51 -2.47 0.95 -29.57
CA GLU A 51 -1.47 1.53 -28.67
C GLU A 51 -0.40 2.21 -29.51
N THR A 52 -0.24 3.52 -29.31
CA THR A 52 0.96 4.22 -29.76
C THR A 52 2.09 3.91 -28.77
N LEU A 53 3.13 3.23 -29.24
CA LEU A 53 4.36 2.92 -28.48
C LEU A 53 5.31 4.13 -28.37
N GLU A 54 4.92 5.29 -28.88
CA GLU A 54 5.73 6.51 -28.80
C GLU A 54 5.64 7.08 -27.38
N LEU A 55 6.69 6.84 -26.59
CA LEU A 55 7.03 7.68 -25.45
C LEU A 55 7.37 9.07 -26.00
N GLU A 56 6.35 9.93 -26.15
CA GLU A 56 6.59 11.35 -26.32
C GLU A 56 7.27 11.86 -25.03
N GLU A 57 8.56 12.21 -25.10
CA GLU A 57 9.12 13.13 -24.12
C GLU A 57 8.29 14.42 -24.18
N PRO A 58 7.77 14.94 -23.06
CA PRO A 58 7.05 16.20 -23.08
C PRO A 58 8.08 17.29 -23.37
N LYS A 59 8.11 17.78 -24.62
CA LYS A 59 8.91 18.96 -24.97
C LYS A 59 8.37 20.15 -24.19
N GLU A 60 9.23 20.79 -23.40
CA GLU A 60 8.99 21.96 -22.55
C GLU A 60 8.40 23.20 -23.28
N GLN A 61 8.09 23.13 -24.58
CA GLN A 61 7.60 24.24 -25.39
C GLN A 61 6.09 24.50 -25.22
N ASP A 62 5.27 23.50 -24.88
CA ASP A 62 3.81 23.66 -24.77
C ASP A 62 3.36 24.34 -23.45
N GLN A 63 4.19 24.32 -22.40
CA GLN A 63 3.86 24.99 -21.14
C GLN A 63 4.09 26.52 -21.18
N LEU A 64 4.95 27.00 -22.08
CA LEU A 64 5.23 28.43 -22.25
C LEU A 64 4.18 29.14 -23.13
N GLU A 65 3.68 28.48 -24.18
CA GLU A 65 2.65 29.08 -25.05
C GLU A 65 1.25 29.13 -24.41
N GLN A 66 0.95 28.25 -23.45
CA GLN A 66 -0.30 28.30 -22.69
C GLN A 66 -0.31 29.42 -21.64
N ALA A 67 0.85 29.78 -21.08
CA ALA A 67 0.97 30.88 -20.12
C ALA A 67 0.80 32.26 -20.77
N GLU A 68 1.25 32.45 -22.02
CA GLU A 68 1.13 33.75 -22.72
C GLU A 68 -0.29 34.07 -23.22
N LYS A 69 -1.18 33.08 -23.32
CA LYS A 69 -2.58 33.31 -23.76
C LYS A 69 -3.55 33.64 -22.62
N GLU A 70 -3.13 33.55 -21.36
CA GLU A 70 -3.98 33.87 -20.20
C GLU A 70 -3.94 35.36 -19.77
N GLU A 71 -3.04 36.19 -20.33
CA GLU A 71 -2.87 37.61 -19.91
C GLU A 71 -3.60 38.68 -20.76
N THR A 72 -4.72 38.34 -21.42
CA THR A 72 -5.61 39.38 -21.98
C THR A 72 -7.04 39.25 -21.43
N PRO A 73 -7.55 40.23 -20.65
CA PRO A 73 -8.90 40.19 -20.14
C PRO A 73 -9.86 40.74 -21.20
N SER A 74 -10.62 39.86 -21.85
CA SER A 74 -11.85 40.26 -22.54
C SER A 74 -12.98 39.41 -21.99
N GLY A 75 -13.83 40.06 -21.19
CA GLY A 75 -14.96 39.44 -20.53
C GLY A 75 -16.03 39.01 -21.53
N GLU A 76 -16.51 37.79 -21.31
CA GLU A 76 -17.91 37.38 -21.44
C GLU A 76 -18.09 36.14 -20.56
N GLU A 77 -18.71 36.32 -19.39
CA GLU A 77 -19.13 35.22 -18.53
C GLU A 77 -20.16 34.36 -19.27
N LYS A 78 -19.75 33.18 -19.74
CA LYS A 78 -20.70 32.12 -20.10
C LYS A 78 -20.94 31.24 -18.88
N GLU A 79 -22.08 31.47 -18.25
CA GLU A 79 -22.66 30.57 -17.26
C GLU A 79 -22.67 29.13 -17.77
N PHE A 80 -22.24 28.21 -16.91
CA PHE A 80 -22.26 26.78 -17.14
C PHE A 80 -23.72 26.28 -17.05
N GLN A 81 -24.41 26.13 -18.19
CA GLN A 81 -25.69 25.43 -18.24
C GLN A 81 -25.46 23.92 -18.33
N GLU A 82 -26.05 23.18 -17.38
CA GLU A 82 -26.16 21.72 -17.43
C GLU A 82 -26.73 21.28 -18.78
N VAL A 83 -25.97 20.43 -19.47
CA VAL A 83 -26.43 19.78 -20.70
C VAL A 83 -27.56 18.82 -20.31
N LYS A 84 -28.81 19.27 -20.47
CA LYS A 84 -29.96 18.37 -20.52
C LYS A 84 -29.78 17.47 -21.73
N ALA A 85 -29.75 16.16 -21.48
CA ALA A 85 -29.71 15.14 -22.51
C ALA A 85 -30.87 15.34 -23.51
N GLY A 86 -30.51 15.84 -24.69
CA GLY A 86 -31.35 15.89 -25.89
C GLY A 86 -30.54 15.26 -27.02
N GLU A 87 -31.07 14.18 -27.58
CA GLU A 87 -30.40 13.21 -28.44
C GLU A 87 -30.05 13.71 -29.87
N GLU A 88 -30.15 15.02 -30.15
CA GLU A 88 -30.15 15.54 -31.53
C GLU A 88 -29.07 16.58 -31.89
N THR A 89 -28.16 16.96 -30.99
CA THR A 89 -27.08 17.96 -31.30
C THR A 89 -25.68 17.36 -31.43
N LEU A 90 -25.56 16.05 -31.70
CA LEU A 90 -24.29 15.32 -31.80
C LEU A 90 -23.96 14.83 -33.23
N ARG A 91 -24.55 15.42 -34.27
CA ARG A 91 -24.25 15.09 -35.67
C ARG A 91 -23.41 16.18 -36.35
N ASP A 92 -22.18 15.79 -36.67
CA ASP A 92 -21.43 16.13 -37.89
C ASP A 92 -20.66 17.46 -38.01
N THR A 93 -20.34 18.22 -36.97
CA THR A 93 -19.56 19.48 -37.19
C THR A 93 -18.36 19.76 -36.27
N ASP A 94 -18.15 19.02 -35.19
CA ASP A 94 -16.95 19.18 -34.34
C ASP A 94 -15.85 18.14 -34.60
N TRP A 95 -16.07 17.22 -35.55
CA TRP A 95 -15.16 16.11 -35.85
C TRP A 95 -13.94 16.51 -36.70
N ASP A 96 -14.14 17.33 -37.73
CA ASP A 96 -13.06 17.70 -38.65
C ASP A 96 -12.02 18.64 -38.01
N SER A 97 -12.44 19.54 -37.10
CA SER A 97 -11.51 20.52 -36.50
C SER A 97 -10.56 19.93 -35.46
N TYR A 98 -10.92 18.80 -34.85
CA TYR A 98 -10.08 18.12 -33.85
C TYR A 98 -9.05 17.18 -34.51
N LEU A 99 -9.34 16.70 -35.72
CA LEU A 99 -8.46 15.81 -36.49
C LEU A 99 -7.35 16.57 -37.25
N ASP A 100 -7.60 17.80 -37.69
CA ASP A 100 -6.63 18.61 -38.45
C ASP A 100 -5.45 19.15 -37.61
N GLY A 101 -5.54 19.13 -36.27
CA GLY A 101 -4.46 19.61 -35.38
C GLY A 101 -3.27 18.64 -35.22
N TYR A 102 -3.40 17.40 -35.67
CA TYR A 102 -2.45 16.30 -35.35
C TYR A 102 -1.64 15.76 -36.53
N ASN A 103 -1.64 16.44 -37.68
CA ASN A 103 -0.85 16.02 -38.84
C ASN A 103 0.49 16.78 -38.90
N PHE A 104 1.53 16.23 -38.26
CA PHE A 104 2.91 16.59 -38.56
C PHE A 104 3.78 15.36 -38.88
N SER A 105 4.70 15.58 -39.81
CA SER A 105 5.31 14.59 -40.69
C SER A 105 6.16 13.50 -40.03
N ALA A 106 5.98 12.28 -40.53
CA ALA A 106 6.79 11.10 -40.24
C ALA A 106 8.23 11.24 -40.79
N GLY A 107 9.21 11.04 -39.91
CA GLY A 107 10.59 10.74 -40.25
C GLY A 107 11.03 9.53 -39.43
N GLU A 108 11.28 8.40 -40.10
CA GLU A 108 11.72 7.14 -39.50
C GLU A 108 13.08 7.30 -38.81
N GLN A 109 13.14 6.97 -37.52
CA GLN A 109 14.37 6.65 -36.82
C GLN A 109 14.25 5.26 -36.21
N TYR A 110 15.16 4.37 -36.63
CA TYR A 110 15.35 3.04 -36.08
C TYR A 110 15.84 3.17 -34.63
N TYR A 111 15.11 2.60 -33.67
CA TYR A 111 15.61 2.36 -32.32
C TYR A 111 16.27 0.99 -32.20
N ASP A 112 17.32 0.97 -31.39
CA ASP A 112 18.25 -0.11 -31.10
C ASP A 112 17.67 -1.09 -30.07
N ASP A 113 17.91 -2.39 -30.24
CA ASP A 113 17.32 -3.52 -29.47
C ASP A 113 18.10 -3.81 -28.15
N GLU A 114 18.83 -2.82 -27.61
CA GLU A 114 19.75 -2.99 -26.47
C GLU A 114 19.12 -2.82 -25.07
N GLU A 115 17.85 -2.40 -24.94
CA GLU A 115 17.21 -2.17 -23.63
C GLU A 115 16.47 -3.38 -23.03
N ARG A 116 16.75 -4.60 -23.48
CA ARG A 116 16.24 -5.79 -22.78
C ARG A 116 17.14 -6.11 -21.58
N PRO A 117 16.61 -6.16 -20.33
CA PRO A 117 17.43 -6.55 -19.19
C PRO A 117 18.02 -7.95 -19.43
N SER A 118 19.36 -8.06 -19.32
CA SER A 118 20.13 -9.31 -19.50
C SER A 118 19.53 -10.47 -18.71
N TYR A 119 19.47 -11.67 -19.31
CA TYR A 119 19.01 -12.91 -18.67
C TYR A 119 19.70 -13.20 -17.32
N GLU A 120 20.91 -12.69 -17.11
CA GLU A 120 21.65 -12.83 -15.86
C GLU A 120 21.00 -12.08 -14.68
N ASN A 121 20.28 -10.98 -14.94
CA ASN A 121 19.54 -10.23 -13.91
C ASN A 121 18.24 -10.92 -13.47
N VAL A 122 17.74 -11.88 -14.25
CA VAL A 122 16.48 -12.60 -13.97
C VAL A 122 16.70 -13.77 -12.98
N LEU A 123 17.95 -14.21 -12.79
CA LEU A 123 18.26 -15.44 -12.05
C LEU A 123 18.59 -15.27 -10.55
N THR A 124 18.63 -14.05 -10.02
CA THR A 124 18.92 -13.82 -8.59
C THR A 124 17.68 -14.01 -7.70
N ARG A 125 17.16 -15.24 -7.59
CA ARG A 125 16.36 -15.61 -6.42
C ARG A 125 17.31 -15.90 -5.26
N LYS A 126 17.16 -15.18 -4.15
CA LYS A 126 17.85 -15.55 -2.90
C LYS A 126 17.32 -16.91 -2.44
N GLY A 127 18.20 -17.82 -2.04
CA GLY A 127 17.80 -19.13 -1.54
C GLY A 127 16.93 -19.01 -0.29
N THR A 128 15.89 -19.83 -0.19
CA THR A 128 15.01 -19.86 0.98
C THR A 128 15.68 -20.56 2.16
N LEU A 129 15.13 -20.42 3.37
CA LEU A 129 15.59 -21.18 4.55
C LEU A 129 15.56 -22.69 4.26
N GLY A 130 14.49 -23.17 3.63
CA GLY A 130 14.34 -24.57 3.22
C GLY A 130 15.47 -25.01 2.29
N ASP A 131 15.80 -24.21 1.28
CA ASP A 131 16.90 -24.52 0.35
C ASP A 131 18.26 -24.60 1.06
N HIS A 132 18.50 -23.68 2.01
CA HIS A 132 19.74 -23.67 2.80
C HIS A 132 19.88 -24.92 3.68
N LEU A 133 18.80 -25.29 4.39
CA LEU A 133 18.77 -26.48 5.23
C LEU A 133 18.84 -27.77 4.41
N MET A 134 18.20 -27.80 3.24
CA MET A 134 18.30 -28.94 2.32
C MET A 134 19.73 -29.11 1.78
N TRP A 135 20.40 -28.00 1.47
CA TRP A 135 21.81 -28.01 1.10
C TRP A 135 22.68 -28.58 2.24
N GLN A 136 22.44 -28.17 3.49
CA GLN A 136 23.16 -28.70 4.66
C GLN A 136 22.87 -30.17 4.93
N LEU A 137 21.61 -30.60 4.78
CA LEU A 137 21.21 -32.00 4.91
C LEU A 137 21.95 -32.86 3.88
N SER A 138 22.11 -32.37 2.65
CA SER A 138 22.86 -33.07 1.60
C SER A 138 24.36 -33.18 1.89
N LEU A 139 24.92 -32.24 2.68
CA LEU A 139 26.31 -32.24 3.10
C LEU A 139 26.55 -33.14 4.32
N ALA A 140 25.52 -33.34 5.15
CA ALA A 140 25.57 -34.22 6.30
C ALA A 140 25.62 -35.69 5.88
N ARG A 141 26.54 -36.46 6.48
CA ARG A 141 26.65 -37.91 6.23
C ARG A 141 25.56 -38.67 6.98
N ILE A 142 24.41 -38.79 6.33
CA ILE A 142 23.16 -39.33 6.89
C ILE A 142 22.71 -40.53 6.05
N SER A 143 21.98 -41.49 6.64
CA SER A 143 21.43 -42.62 5.87
C SER A 143 20.27 -42.17 4.97
N ASP A 144 19.99 -42.88 3.88
CA ASP A 144 18.91 -42.49 2.94
C ASP A 144 17.54 -42.36 3.63
N VAL A 145 17.28 -43.16 4.67
CA VAL A 145 16.05 -43.08 5.47
C VAL A 145 16.03 -41.83 6.35
N GLU A 146 17.13 -41.52 7.01
CA GLU A 146 17.26 -40.30 7.82
C GLU A 146 17.25 -39.03 6.95
N ALA A 147 17.75 -39.10 5.71
CA ALA A 147 17.69 -37.99 4.75
C ALA A 147 16.26 -37.73 4.28
N ALA A 148 15.46 -38.77 4.03
CA ALA A 148 14.05 -38.62 3.70
C ALA A 148 13.25 -38.01 4.87
N VAL A 149 13.52 -38.47 6.10
CA VAL A 149 12.93 -37.88 7.32
C VAL A 149 13.36 -36.43 7.49
N GLY A 150 14.63 -36.11 7.24
CA GLY A 150 15.13 -34.75 7.35
C GLY A 150 14.53 -33.79 6.34
N ALA A 151 14.32 -34.23 5.11
CA ALA A 151 13.64 -33.44 4.08
C ALA A 151 12.18 -33.11 4.48
N GLU A 152 11.47 -34.08 5.06
CA GLU A 152 10.11 -33.87 5.57
C GLU A 152 10.09 -32.90 6.76
N ILE A 153 11.07 -33.00 7.67
CA ILE A 153 11.22 -32.04 8.78
C ILE A 153 11.44 -30.63 8.22
N ILE A 154 12.39 -30.46 7.30
CA ILE A 154 12.72 -29.15 6.70
C ILE A 154 11.52 -28.55 5.96
N GLY A 155 10.73 -29.37 5.26
CA GLY A 155 9.50 -28.94 4.60
C GLY A 155 8.41 -28.45 5.55
N ASN A 156 8.46 -28.84 6.83
CA ASN A 156 7.50 -28.44 7.87
C ASN A 156 8.01 -27.30 8.78
N ILE A 157 9.16 -26.69 8.43
CA ILE A 157 9.71 -25.53 9.14
C ILE A 157 9.13 -24.24 8.53
N ASP A 158 8.64 -23.36 9.40
CA ASP A 158 8.16 -22.02 9.02
C ASP A 158 9.29 -21.08 8.59
N GLU A 159 8.93 -19.97 7.95
CA GLU A 159 9.85 -18.84 7.68
C GLU A 159 10.52 -18.27 8.93
N ASP A 160 9.90 -18.40 10.10
CA ASP A 160 10.48 -18.00 11.39
C ASP A 160 11.55 -18.99 11.91
N GLY A 161 11.63 -20.20 11.34
CA GLY A 161 12.55 -21.27 11.73
C GLY A 161 11.99 -22.29 12.73
N TYR A 162 10.69 -22.25 13.04
CA TYR A 162 10.00 -23.18 13.96
C TYR A 162 9.39 -24.37 13.24
N LEU A 163 9.43 -25.55 13.87
CA LEU A 163 8.77 -26.75 13.37
C LEU A 163 7.28 -26.73 13.76
N ARG A 164 6.38 -26.72 12.76
CA ARG A 164 4.93 -26.78 13.01
C ARG A 164 4.39 -28.18 13.22
N ALA A 165 4.99 -29.16 12.57
CA ALA A 165 4.53 -30.54 12.63
C ALA A 165 5.01 -31.23 13.91
N THR A 166 4.20 -32.16 14.42
CA THR A 166 4.62 -33.02 15.54
C THR A 166 5.47 -34.19 15.04
N VAL A 167 6.36 -34.70 15.90
CA VAL A 167 7.21 -35.87 15.58
C VAL A 167 6.36 -37.09 15.21
N GLU A 168 5.21 -37.26 15.87
CA GLU A 168 4.28 -38.36 15.61
C GLU A 168 3.62 -38.28 14.22
N GLU A 169 3.35 -37.07 13.73
CA GLU A 169 2.79 -36.87 12.38
C GLU A 169 3.82 -37.18 11.30
N ILE A 170 5.07 -36.75 11.49
CA ILE A 170 6.19 -37.02 10.58
C ILE A 170 6.48 -38.54 10.56
N ALA A 171 6.51 -39.18 11.72
CA ALA A 171 6.70 -40.62 11.85
C ALA A 171 5.61 -41.43 11.13
N ARG A 172 4.34 -40.99 11.24
CA ARG A 172 3.20 -41.62 10.55
C ARG A 172 3.24 -41.42 9.03
N SER A 173 3.72 -40.28 8.56
CA SER A 173 3.86 -39.98 7.12
C SER A 173 4.84 -40.94 6.43
N LEU A 174 5.99 -41.19 7.06
CA LEU A 174 7.06 -42.03 6.50
C LEU A 174 6.98 -43.50 6.93
N GLY A 175 6.15 -43.85 7.92
CA GLY A 175 6.05 -45.21 8.46
C GLY A 175 7.32 -45.63 9.23
N VAL A 176 7.98 -44.70 9.90
CA VAL A 176 9.25 -44.88 10.62
C VAL A 176 9.02 -44.76 12.13
N GLU A 177 9.90 -45.35 12.95
CA GLU A 177 9.84 -45.20 14.41
C GLU A 177 10.16 -43.76 14.86
N ASP A 178 9.42 -43.27 15.87
CA ASP A 178 9.57 -41.93 16.45
C ASP A 178 11.02 -41.62 16.89
N ALA A 179 11.74 -42.64 17.36
CA ALA A 179 13.13 -42.51 17.82
C ALA A 179 14.10 -42.07 16.70
N ILE A 180 13.85 -42.50 15.46
CA ILE A 180 14.67 -42.12 14.30
C ILE A 180 14.38 -40.66 13.92
N VAL A 181 13.11 -40.24 14.02
CA VAL A 181 12.70 -38.86 13.75
C VAL A 181 13.28 -37.90 14.78
N GLU A 182 13.26 -38.25 16.08
CA GLU A 182 13.91 -37.44 17.12
C GLU A 182 15.43 -37.36 16.93
N GLY A 183 16.07 -38.45 16.50
CA GLY A 183 17.49 -38.45 16.17
C GLY A 183 17.83 -37.51 15.00
N CYS A 184 17.02 -37.53 13.94
CA CYS A 184 17.16 -36.62 12.80
C CYS A 184 16.90 -35.17 13.19
N LEU A 185 15.87 -34.93 14.00
CA LEU A 185 15.51 -33.59 14.49
C LEU A 185 16.67 -32.96 15.25
N LYS A 186 17.33 -33.70 16.15
CA LYS A 186 18.51 -33.19 16.88
C LYS A 186 19.66 -32.81 15.95
N LYS A 187 19.92 -33.61 14.91
CA LYS A 187 20.93 -33.28 13.90
C LYS A 187 20.56 -32.00 13.13
N ILE A 188 19.29 -31.82 12.78
CA ILE A 188 18.81 -30.60 12.10
C ILE A 188 18.88 -29.39 13.04
N GLN A 189 18.64 -29.57 14.34
CA GLN A 189 18.79 -28.49 15.33
C GLN A 189 20.26 -28.03 15.48
N GLU A 190 21.25 -28.86 15.09
CA GLU A 190 22.67 -28.50 15.02
C GLU A 190 23.07 -27.70 13.76
N PHE A 191 22.15 -27.56 12.81
CA PHE A 191 22.41 -26.84 11.57
C PHE A 191 22.39 -25.31 11.75
N ASP A 192 22.93 -24.59 10.77
CA ASP A 192 22.93 -23.12 10.75
C ASP A 192 21.73 -22.64 9.92
N PRO A 193 20.85 -21.76 10.45
CA PRO A 193 20.99 -20.97 11.68
C PRO A 193 20.66 -21.69 13.01
N MET A 194 21.39 -21.32 14.08
CA MET A 194 21.26 -21.93 15.41
C MET A 194 19.82 -21.83 15.94
N GLY A 195 19.28 -22.94 16.43
CA GLY A 195 17.92 -23.00 17.01
C GLY A 195 16.81 -23.19 15.97
N VAL A 196 17.15 -23.51 14.71
CA VAL A 196 16.19 -23.98 13.71
C VAL A 196 15.60 -25.33 14.09
N GLY A 197 14.33 -25.56 13.74
CA GLY A 197 13.64 -26.82 14.02
C GLY A 197 13.25 -26.99 15.49
N ALA A 198 13.23 -25.88 16.25
CA ALA A 198 12.65 -25.83 17.58
C ALA A 198 11.12 -25.85 17.51
N ARG A 199 10.46 -26.45 18.50
CA ARG A 199 8.99 -26.48 18.60
C ARG A 199 8.42 -25.28 19.34
N ASP A 200 9.22 -24.69 20.24
CA ASP A 200 8.84 -23.54 21.05
C ASP A 200 10.04 -22.59 21.22
N LEU A 201 9.77 -21.33 21.53
CA LEU A 201 10.78 -20.30 21.79
C LEU A 201 11.76 -20.75 22.88
N ARG A 202 11.25 -21.45 23.90
CA ARG A 202 12.09 -22.00 24.97
C ARG A 202 13.12 -22.99 24.43
N GLU A 203 12.69 -23.90 23.58
CA GLU A 203 13.56 -24.92 22.98
C GLU A 203 14.59 -24.25 22.04
N CYS A 204 14.15 -23.28 21.24
CA CYS A 204 15.03 -22.50 20.35
C CYS A 204 16.18 -21.84 21.12
N LEU A 205 15.85 -21.11 22.18
CA LEU A 205 16.85 -20.43 23.02
C LEU A 205 17.74 -21.42 23.78
N LEU A 206 17.21 -22.56 24.20
CA LEU A 206 18.02 -23.60 24.86
C LEU A 206 19.04 -24.22 23.90
N ILE A 207 18.64 -24.53 22.66
CA ILE A 207 19.53 -25.05 21.62
C ILE A 207 20.66 -24.05 21.34
N GLN A 208 20.34 -22.76 21.23
CA GLN A 208 21.34 -21.72 21.03
C GLN A 208 22.32 -21.61 22.20
N VAL A 209 21.83 -21.68 23.44
CA VAL A 209 22.67 -21.63 24.65
C VAL A 209 23.58 -22.85 24.77
N GLU A 210 23.09 -24.03 24.38
CA GLU A 210 23.85 -25.27 24.35
C GLU A 210 24.99 -25.20 23.32
N GLN A 211 24.70 -24.73 22.11
CA GLN A 211 25.69 -24.55 21.04
C GLN A 211 26.74 -23.48 21.35
N LEU A 212 26.37 -22.43 22.08
CA LEU A 212 27.30 -21.41 22.58
C LEU A 212 28.19 -21.91 23.74
N GLY A 213 28.02 -23.16 24.19
CA GLY A 213 28.79 -23.74 25.28
C GLY A 213 28.49 -23.14 26.65
N MET A 214 27.35 -22.45 26.80
CA MET A 214 26.91 -21.82 28.06
C MET A 214 26.00 -22.74 28.89
N GLY A 215 26.04 -24.05 28.64
CA GLY A 215 25.31 -25.05 29.41
C GLY A 215 25.71 -25.03 30.90
N GLY A 216 24.71 -25.11 31.78
CA GLY A 216 24.87 -25.06 33.24
C GLY A 216 24.98 -23.65 33.83
N SER A 217 24.85 -22.60 33.02
CA SER A 217 24.87 -21.21 33.50
C SER A 217 23.52 -20.75 34.07
N VAL A 218 23.51 -19.60 34.75
CA VAL A 218 22.29 -18.93 35.26
C VAL A 218 21.26 -18.73 34.14
N VAL A 219 21.72 -18.57 32.89
CA VAL A 219 20.88 -18.39 31.69
C VAL A 219 20.00 -19.60 31.43
N GLU A 220 20.54 -20.82 31.53
CA GLU A 220 19.77 -22.04 31.31
C GLU A 220 18.67 -22.22 32.39
N GLY A 221 19.01 -21.92 33.65
CA GLY A 221 18.04 -21.92 34.75
C GLY A 221 16.90 -20.92 34.55
N ILE A 222 17.22 -19.72 34.02
CA ILE A 222 16.22 -18.71 33.66
C ILE A 222 15.30 -19.22 32.54
N LEU A 223 15.86 -19.78 31.47
CA LEU A 223 15.08 -20.25 30.31
C LEU A 223 14.18 -21.46 30.64
N ARG A 224 14.67 -22.42 31.43
CA ARG A 224 13.90 -23.63 31.77
C ARG A 224 12.69 -23.33 32.67
N HIS A 225 12.82 -22.45 33.65
CA HIS A 225 11.83 -22.30 34.73
C HIS A 225 11.20 -20.90 34.86
N HIS A 226 11.84 -19.84 34.36
CA HIS A 226 11.47 -18.45 34.66
C HIS A 226 11.28 -17.56 33.42
N LEU A 227 10.97 -18.13 32.24
CA LEU A 227 10.76 -17.35 31.01
C LEU A 227 9.65 -16.29 31.15
N HIS A 228 8.51 -16.65 31.76
CA HIS A 228 7.40 -15.72 32.00
C HIS A 228 7.74 -14.62 33.02
N ASP A 229 8.63 -14.91 33.98
CA ASP A 229 9.09 -13.92 34.94
C ASP A 229 10.12 -12.96 34.31
N LEU A 230 10.87 -13.45 33.30
CA LEU A 230 11.79 -12.65 32.49
C LEU A 230 11.01 -11.68 31.59
N GLU A 231 9.94 -12.15 30.93
CA GLU A 231 9.04 -11.33 30.12
C GLU A 231 8.42 -10.19 30.94
N ALA A 232 7.90 -10.52 32.13
CA ALA A 232 7.35 -9.55 33.06
C ALA A 232 8.41 -8.70 33.79
N ARG A 233 9.70 -8.86 33.46
CA ARG A 233 10.86 -8.16 34.05
C ARG A 233 10.93 -8.24 35.58
N ARG A 234 10.48 -9.35 36.16
CA ARG A 234 10.45 -9.60 37.62
C ARG A 234 11.79 -10.16 38.13
N TYR A 235 12.90 -9.49 37.83
CA TYR A 235 14.27 -9.95 38.15
C TYR A 235 14.50 -10.28 39.64
N LYS A 236 13.83 -9.57 40.55
CA LYS A 236 13.91 -9.84 42.00
C LYS A 236 13.32 -11.19 42.40
N GLN A 237 12.29 -11.66 41.69
CA GLN A 237 11.67 -12.96 41.96
C GLN A 237 12.54 -14.09 41.42
N ILE A 238 13.12 -13.87 40.23
CA ILE A 238 14.10 -14.77 39.61
C ILE A 238 15.33 -14.93 40.51
N ALA A 239 15.85 -13.85 41.08
CA ALA A 239 16.99 -13.86 42.02
C ALA A 239 16.73 -14.70 43.26
N LYS A 240 15.53 -14.58 43.83
CA LYS A 240 15.13 -15.38 44.98
C LYS A 240 14.93 -16.85 44.63
N ALA A 241 14.42 -17.15 43.43
CA ALA A 241 14.14 -18.52 43.02
C ALA A 241 15.41 -19.31 42.65
N LEU A 242 16.36 -18.67 41.96
CA LEU A 242 17.64 -19.28 41.56
C LEU A 242 18.72 -19.17 42.65
N GLY A 243 18.54 -18.32 43.66
CA GLY A 243 19.51 -18.11 44.74
C GLY A 243 20.79 -17.39 44.30
N VAL A 244 20.70 -16.57 43.26
CA VAL A 244 21.84 -15.86 42.64
C VAL A 244 21.70 -14.35 42.84
N ASP A 245 22.81 -13.62 42.82
CA ASP A 245 22.80 -12.16 42.91
C ASP A 245 22.01 -11.52 41.76
N LEU A 246 21.44 -10.34 42.04
CA LEU A 246 20.66 -9.60 41.05
C LEU A 246 21.52 -9.18 39.85
N ASN A 247 22.81 -8.91 40.04
CA ASN A 247 23.70 -8.54 38.94
C ASN A 247 23.93 -9.69 37.96
N ASP A 248 24.11 -10.92 38.44
CA ASP A 248 24.33 -12.09 37.57
C ASP A 248 23.09 -12.39 36.72
N ILE A 249 21.90 -12.16 37.26
CA ILE A 249 20.64 -12.29 36.51
C ILE A 249 20.49 -11.18 35.50
N LEU A 250 20.94 -9.95 35.81
CA LEU A 250 20.94 -8.87 34.83
C LEU A 250 21.93 -9.15 33.68
N VAL A 251 23.08 -9.75 33.98
CA VAL A 251 24.04 -10.21 32.95
C VAL A 251 23.41 -11.32 32.12
N GLY A 252 22.81 -12.33 32.76
CA GLY A 252 22.12 -13.42 32.06
C GLY A 252 20.96 -12.92 31.18
N ALA A 253 20.15 -11.98 31.67
CA ALA A 253 19.08 -11.36 30.90
C ALA A 253 19.60 -10.57 29.69
N ARG A 254 20.78 -9.94 29.80
CA ARG A 254 21.43 -9.26 28.67
C ARG A 254 21.89 -10.25 27.60
N VAL A 255 22.43 -11.39 28.02
CA VAL A 255 22.81 -12.47 27.09
C VAL A 255 21.59 -13.01 26.36
N ILE A 256 20.51 -13.32 27.08
CA ILE A 256 19.24 -13.78 26.47
C ILE A 256 18.67 -12.75 25.49
N ALA A 257 18.76 -11.46 25.81
CA ALA A 257 18.29 -10.39 24.92
C ALA A 257 19.13 -10.24 23.64
N GLY A 258 20.35 -10.79 23.60
CA GLY A 258 21.19 -10.83 22.41
C GLY A 258 21.06 -12.10 21.59
N LEU A 259 20.29 -13.09 22.04
CA LEU A 259 19.97 -14.29 21.28
C LEU A 259 18.88 -14.00 20.25
N ASP A 260 18.90 -14.72 19.13
CA ASP A 260 17.95 -14.53 18.03
C ASP A 260 16.73 -15.45 18.20
N PRO A 261 15.54 -14.93 18.56
CA PRO A 261 14.36 -15.77 18.78
C PRO A 261 13.72 -16.27 17.48
N LYS A 262 14.20 -15.83 16.31
CA LYS A 262 13.65 -16.16 14.99
C LYS A 262 14.78 -16.36 14.00
N PRO A 263 15.43 -17.54 14.00
CA PRO A 263 16.62 -17.78 13.19
C PRO A 263 16.34 -17.74 11.68
N GLY A 264 15.10 -18.03 11.25
CA GLY A 264 14.72 -18.01 9.84
C GLY A 264 14.67 -16.62 9.19
N ARG A 265 14.66 -15.54 9.98
CA ARG A 265 14.53 -14.16 9.49
C ARG A 265 15.62 -13.74 8.50
N ILE A 266 16.83 -14.30 8.61
CA ILE A 266 17.97 -13.99 7.73
C ILE A 266 17.69 -14.45 6.29
N TYR A 267 16.92 -15.53 6.14
CA TYR A 267 16.59 -16.18 4.87
C TYR A 267 15.20 -15.82 4.36
N GLY A 268 14.43 -15.05 5.13
CA GLY A 268 13.16 -14.50 4.70
C GLY A 268 13.39 -13.50 3.56
N SER A 269 13.03 -13.89 2.34
CA SER A 269 12.84 -12.94 1.25
C SER A 269 11.49 -12.25 1.45
N GLU A 270 11.46 -11.20 2.27
CA GLU A 270 10.39 -10.21 2.14
C GLU A 270 10.62 -9.55 0.77
N ASP A 271 9.86 -9.98 -0.24
CA ASP A 271 9.75 -9.23 -1.48
C ASP A 271 9.21 -7.85 -1.10
N VAL A 272 10.11 -6.85 -1.10
CA VAL A 272 9.74 -5.47 -0.82
C VAL A 272 8.91 -5.01 -2.01
N HIS A 273 7.60 -5.02 -1.84
CA HIS A 273 6.68 -4.52 -2.84
C HIS A 273 6.76 -3.00 -2.84
N TYR A 274 7.47 -2.43 -3.82
CA TYR A 274 7.54 -0.99 -4.00
C TYR A 274 6.18 -0.46 -4.46
N ILE A 275 5.63 0.49 -3.71
CA ILE A 275 4.42 1.19 -4.08
C ILE A 275 4.82 2.32 -5.03
N SER A 276 4.38 2.25 -6.29
CA SER A 276 4.51 3.35 -7.24
C SER A 276 3.49 4.44 -6.97
N ALA A 277 3.90 5.71 -6.97
CA ALA A 277 2.99 6.84 -6.86
C ALA A 277 2.19 7.07 -8.14
N ASP A 278 0.91 7.40 -8.00
CA ASP A 278 0.03 7.84 -9.10
C ASP A 278 0.17 9.35 -9.37
N ILE A 279 0.62 10.12 -8.38
CA ILE A 279 0.69 11.58 -8.43
C ILE A 279 1.98 12.05 -7.77
N PHE A 280 2.67 12.97 -8.41
CA PHE A 280 3.84 13.65 -7.85
C PHE A 280 3.51 15.10 -7.53
N VAL A 281 3.94 15.56 -6.36
CA VAL A 281 3.80 16.95 -5.93
C VAL A 281 5.19 17.53 -5.74
N TYR A 282 5.55 18.48 -6.59
CA TYR A 282 6.82 19.20 -6.53
C TYR A 282 6.60 20.61 -5.98
N LYS A 283 7.58 21.08 -5.21
CA LYS A 283 7.63 22.48 -4.77
C LYS A 283 8.53 23.25 -5.74
N ILE A 284 7.94 24.19 -6.48
CA ILE A 284 8.66 25.06 -7.41
C ILE A 284 8.49 26.50 -6.91
N GLY A 285 9.54 27.04 -6.28
CA GLY A 285 9.45 28.32 -5.57
C GLY A 285 8.52 28.22 -4.36
N ASP A 286 7.51 29.09 -4.32
CA ASP A 286 6.48 29.11 -3.26
C ASP A 286 5.20 28.32 -3.63
N ASP A 287 5.10 27.83 -4.86
CA ASP A 287 3.93 27.08 -5.34
C ASP A 287 4.19 25.58 -5.43
N TYR A 288 3.10 24.83 -5.31
CA TYR A 288 3.08 23.38 -5.44
C TYR A 288 2.49 22.98 -6.79
N VAL A 289 3.29 22.31 -7.60
CA VAL A 289 2.88 21.77 -8.90
C VAL A 289 2.57 20.29 -8.73
N VAL A 290 1.35 19.92 -9.15
CA VAL A 290 0.87 18.54 -9.15
C VAL A 290 1.07 17.98 -10.56
N VAL A 291 1.73 16.83 -10.67
CA VAL A 291 1.97 16.11 -11.92
C VAL A 291 1.38 14.71 -11.78
N LEU A 292 0.60 14.27 -12.77
CA LEU A 292 0.11 12.90 -12.80
C LEU A 292 1.21 11.97 -13.31
N ASN A 293 1.29 10.77 -12.74
CA ASN A 293 2.13 9.73 -13.28
C ASN A 293 1.38 8.96 -14.37
N ASP A 294 1.71 9.25 -15.62
CA ASP A 294 1.16 8.53 -16.78
C ASP A 294 2.06 7.37 -17.22
N GLU A 295 3.16 7.07 -16.51
CA GLU A 295 4.05 5.97 -16.86
C GLU A 295 3.31 4.62 -16.86
N GLY A 296 3.35 3.96 -18.02
CA GLY A 296 2.82 2.62 -18.24
C GLY A 296 1.35 2.55 -18.65
N LEU A 297 0.62 3.66 -18.74
CA LEU A 297 -0.67 3.66 -19.45
C LEU A 297 -0.39 3.84 -20.95
N PRO A 298 -0.85 2.92 -21.82
CA PRO A 298 -0.68 3.10 -23.25
C PRO A 298 -1.45 4.33 -23.70
N ASN A 299 -0.84 5.14 -24.56
CA ASN A 299 -1.57 6.18 -25.27
C ASN A 299 -2.52 5.47 -26.25
N LEU A 300 -3.82 5.50 -25.93
CA LEU A 300 -4.85 4.84 -26.72
C LEU A 300 -5.33 5.77 -27.84
N ARG A 301 -5.27 5.28 -29.07
CA ARG A 301 -5.84 5.96 -30.23
C ARG A 301 -6.82 5.05 -30.96
N ILE A 302 -7.79 5.67 -31.63
CA ILE A 302 -8.69 5.00 -32.55
C ILE A 302 -7.97 4.89 -33.89
N ASN A 303 -7.87 3.67 -34.45
CA ASN A 303 -7.26 3.48 -35.76
C ASN A 303 -8.08 4.21 -36.86
N PRO A 304 -7.46 5.15 -37.60
CA PRO A 304 -8.10 5.88 -38.70
C PRO A 304 -8.65 4.98 -39.82
N TYR A 305 -8.04 3.82 -40.06
CA TYR A 305 -8.45 2.84 -41.07
C TYR A 305 -9.90 2.39 -40.87
N TYR A 306 -10.27 2.06 -39.62
CA TYR A 306 -11.65 1.65 -39.28
C TYR A 306 -12.61 2.84 -39.17
N ALA A 307 -12.11 4.04 -38.82
CA ALA A 307 -12.93 5.24 -38.66
C ALA A 307 -13.33 5.88 -40.00
N GLY A 308 -12.44 5.87 -41.00
CA GLY A 308 -12.62 6.56 -42.29
C GLY A 308 -12.62 5.65 -43.51
N GLU A 309 -11.60 4.80 -43.69
CA GLU A 309 -11.40 4.05 -44.93
C GLU A 309 -12.35 2.85 -45.09
N ALA A 310 -12.69 2.17 -43.99
CA ALA A 310 -13.68 1.10 -43.97
C ALA A 310 -15.09 1.58 -44.36
N LYS A 311 -15.45 2.83 -44.05
CA LYS A 311 -16.73 3.45 -44.45
C LYS A 311 -16.72 3.92 -45.91
N ALA A 312 -15.57 4.42 -46.39
CA ALA A 312 -15.45 4.96 -47.75
C ALA A 312 -15.39 3.88 -48.84
N SER A 313 -14.98 2.66 -48.50
CA SER A 313 -14.74 1.57 -49.47
C SER A 313 -16.00 0.84 -49.94
N GLY A 314 -17.19 1.11 -49.36
CA GLY A 314 -18.50 0.66 -49.88
C GLY A 314 -18.71 -0.86 -50.03
N GLN A 315 -17.78 -1.68 -49.52
CA GLN A 315 -17.78 -3.15 -49.60
C GLN A 315 -17.99 -3.82 -48.23
N VAL A 316 -18.56 -3.09 -47.26
CA VAL A 316 -18.81 -3.60 -45.91
C VAL A 316 -20.29 -3.97 -45.77
N ASP A 317 -20.56 -5.19 -45.28
CA ASP A 317 -21.92 -5.65 -45.00
C ASP A 317 -22.55 -4.78 -43.89
N ALA A 318 -23.86 -4.50 -43.96
CA ALA A 318 -24.53 -3.57 -43.04
C ALA A 318 -24.37 -3.97 -41.55
N LYS A 319 -24.24 -5.27 -41.29
CA LYS A 319 -23.93 -5.82 -39.95
C LYS A 319 -22.51 -5.54 -39.48
N ALA A 320 -21.55 -5.52 -40.40
CA ALA A 320 -20.16 -5.19 -40.10
C ALA A 320 -19.98 -3.69 -39.85
N GLU A 321 -20.72 -2.83 -40.56
CA GLU A 321 -20.75 -1.38 -40.27
C GLU A 321 -21.34 -1.08 -38.88
N GLU A 322 -22.42 -1.75 -38.50
CA GLU A 322 -23.01 -1.61 -37.16
C GLU A 322 -22.03 -2.07 -36.07
N TYR A 323 -21.37 -3.22 -36.26
CA TYR A 323 -20.35 -3.73 -35.36
C TYR A 323 -19.16 -2.77 -35.19
N ILE A 324 -18.62 -2.23 -36.29
CA ILE A 324 -17.51 -1.27 -36.24
C ILE A 324 -17.95 0.00 -35.51
N ASN A 325 -19.15 0.52 -35.79
CA ASN A 325 -19.64 1.72 -35.10
C ASN A 325 -19.84 1.49 -33.60
N ASP A 326 -20.32 0.32 -33.17
CA ASP A 326 -20.45 -0.01 -31.75
C ASP A 326 -19.08 -0.15 -31.07
N LYS A 327 -18.10 -0.75 -31.75
CA LYS A 327 -16.72 -0.86 -31.26
C LYS A 327 -15.99 0.48 -31.20
N VAL A 328 -16.21 1.38 -32.16
CA VAL A 328 -15.74 2.77 -32.13
C VAL A 328 -16.36 3.53 -30.96
N ARG A 329 -17.67 3.39 -30.74
CA ARG A 329 -18.35 4.02 -29.59
C ARG A 329 -17.82 3.50 -28.26
N SER A 330 -17.59 2.20 -28.15
CA SER A 330 -17.00 1.57 -26.96
C SER A 330 -15.60 2.09 -26.70
N ALA A 331 -14.73 2.11 -27.72
CA ALA A 331 -13.37 2.65 -27.64
C ALA A 331 -13.37 4.11 -27.20
N MET A 332 -14.19 4.95 -27.83
CA MET A 332 -14.29 6.37 -27.51
C MET A 332 -14.80 6.63 -26.10
N TRP A 333 -15.77 5.83 -25.65
CA TRP A 333 -16.27 5.89 -24.28
C TRP A 333 -15.17 5.53 -23.28
N LEU A 334 -14.36 4.51 -23.57
CA LEU A 334 -13.22 4.11 -22.72
C LEU A 334 -12.17 5.23 -22.65
N ILE A 335 -11.72 5.76 -23.78
CA ILE A 335 -10.74 6.86 -23.87
C ILE A 335 -11.25 8.08 -23.08
N LYS A 336 -12.49 8.49 -23.30
CA LYS A 336 -13.10 9.61 -22.59
C LYS A 336 -13.18 9.35 -21.09
N SER A 337 -13.50 8.12 -20.68
CA SER A 337 -13.60 7.74 -19.27
C SER A 337 -12.23 7.75 -18.58
N ILE A 338 -11.16 7.34 -19.27
CA ILE A 338 -9.78 7.40 -18.77
C ILE A 338 -9.34 8.85 -18.58
N HIS A 339 -9.54 9.71 -19.59
CA HIS A 339 -9.23 11.14 -19.46
C HIS A 339 -10.05 11.82 -18.36
N GLN A 340 -11.33 11.49 -18.23
CA GLN A 340 -12.18 12.01 -17.15
C GLN A 340 -11.67 11.56 -15.78
N ARG A 341 -11.22 10.30 -15.65
CA ARG A 341 -10.58 9.77 -14.44
C ARG A 341 -9.31 10.54 -14.10
N GLN A 342 -8.37 10.69 -15.04
CA GLN A 342 -7.13 11.45 -14.85
C GLN A 342 -7.42 12.90 -14.41
N ARG A 343 -8.33 13.58 -15.12
CA ARG A 343 -8.73 14.96 -14.78
C ARG A 343 -9.36 15.06 -13.40
N THR A 344 -10.15 14.06 -12.99
CA THR A 344 -10.75 14.02 -11.65
C THR A 344 -9.69 13.82 -10.58
N ILE A 345 -8.78 12.86 -10.77
CA ILE A 345 -7.64 12.60 -9.87
C ILE A 345 -6.80 13.87 -9.70
N PHE A 346 -6.45 14.54 -10.81
CA PHE A 346 -5.69 15.78 -10.79
C PHE A 346 -6.39 16.90 -10.01
N LYS A 347 -7.70 17.11 -10.27
CA LYS A 347 -8.49 18.11 -9.52
C LYS A 347 -8.53 17.82 -8.03
N VAL A 348 -8.75 16.55 -7.66
CA VAL A 348 -8.77 16.11 -6.26
C VAL A 348 -7.42 16.35 -5.59
N ALA A 349 -6.32 15.98 -6.25
CA ALA A 349 -4.98 16.20 -5.73
C ALA A 349 -4.64 17.70 -5.58
N LYS A 350 -4.98 18.53 -6.58
CA LYS A 350 -4.79 19.98 -6.51
C LYS A 350 -5.56 20.60 -5.34
N SER A 351 -6.80 20.15 -5.11
CA SER A 351 -7.62 20.61 -3.98
C SER A 351 -7.03 20.16 -2.63
N ILE A 352 -6.59 18.91 -2.51
CA ILE A 352 -5.89 18.41 -1.30
C ILE A 352 -4.64 19.24 -1.01
N VAL A 353 -3.79 19.48 -2.02
CA VAL A 353 -2.56 20.28 -1.89
C VAL A 353 -2.88 21.72 -1.45
N LYS A 354 -3.96 22.31 -1.96
CA LYS A 354 -4.42 23.65 -1.56
C LYS A 354 -4.81 23.71 -0.08
N PHE A 355 -5.55 22.73 0.43
CA PHE A 355 -5.94 22.68 1.84
C PHE A 355 -4.78 22.28 2.78
N GLN A 356 -3.81 21.52 2.28
CA GLN A 356 -2.73 20.92 3.07
C GLN A 356 -1.36 21.59 2.86
N ARG A 357 -1.32 22.88 2.48
CA ARG A 357 -0.06 23.62 2.28
C ARG A 357 0.84 23.58 3.52
N ASP A 358 0.27 23.80 4.71
CA ASP A 358 1.03 23.78 5.97
C ASP A 358 1.72 22.43 6.24
N PHE A 359 1.05 21.33 5.88
CA PHE A 359 1.61 19.98 5.99
C PHE A 359 2.78 19.78 5.02
N LEU A 360 2.65 20.26 3.78
CA LEU A 360 3.72 20.10 2.79
C LEU A 360 4.98 20.88 3.17
N ASP A 361 4.82 22.07 3.77
CA ASP A 361 5.93 22.91 4.22
C ASP A 361 6.59 22.43 5.52
N LYS A 362 5.78 22.08 6.53
CA LYS A 362 6.25 21.85 7.92
C LYS A 362 6.17 20.39 8.37
N GLY A 363 5.62 19.50 7.55
CA GLY A 363 5.49 18.07 7.83
C GLY A 363 4.21 17.68 8.56
N ILE A 364 4.19 16.44 9.06
CA ILE A 364 2.99 15.75 9.58
C ILE A 364 2.38 16.43 10.82
N GLU A 365 3.17 17.21 11.56
CA GLU A 365 2.68 17.96 12.72
C GLU A 365 1.60 19.00 12.36
N TYR A 366 1.67 19.56 11.15
CA TYR A 366 0.78 20.63 10.69
C TYR A 366 -0.29 20.13 9.73
N LEU A 367 -0.65 18.84 9.84
CA LEU A 367 -1.73 18.25 9.07
C LEU A 367 -3.07 18.86 9.50
N ARG A 368 -3.71 19.57 8.57
CA ARG A 368 -5.03 20.14 8.81
C ARG A 368 -6.08 19.05 8.65
N PRO A 369 -7.10 18.98 9.50
CA PRO A 369 -8.18 18.04 9.29
C PRO A 369 -9.02 18.46 8.09
N LEU A 370 -9.24 17.51 7.18
CA LEU A 370 -9.95 17.73 5.93
C LEU A 370 -11.06 16.69 5.80
N VAL A 371 -12.28 17.14 5.55
CA VAL A 371 -13.44 16.27 5.31
C VAL A 371 -13.65 16.12 3.81
N LEU A 372 -14.13 14.95 3.37
CA LEU A 372 -14.43 14.71 1.96
C LEU A 372 -15.42 15.73 1.38
N ARG A 373 -16.33 16.27 2.21
CA ARG A 373 -17.27 17.32 1.84
C ARG A 373 -16.59 18.61 1.40
N ASP A 374 -15.51 19.01 2.06
CA ASP A 374 -14.83 20.28 1.77
C ASP A 374 -14.17 20.24 0.38
N VAL A 375 -13.59 19.09 0.03
CA VAL A 375 -13.02 18.83 -1.31
C VAL A 375 -14.14 18.66 -2.36
N ALA A 376 -15.28 18.07 -1.99
CA ALA A 376 -16.46 17.95 -2.84
C ALA A 376 -17.01 19.32 -3.25
N GLU A 377 -17.12 20.24 -2.29
CA GLU A 377 -17.60 21.61 -2.52
C GLU A 377 -16.62 22.42 -3.38
N ASP A 378 -15.30 22.31 -3.15
CA ASP A 378 -14.28 23.04 -3.95
C ASP A 378 -14.24 22.58 -5.42
N ILE A 379 -14.49 21.30 -5.71
CA ILE A 379 -14.43 20.74 -7.07
C ILE A 379 -15.82 20.70 -7.75
N GLY A 380 -16.90 20.81 -6.98
CA GLY A 380 -18.28 20.67 -7.48
C GLY A 380 -18.66 19.21 -7.79
N MET A 381 -18.16 18.25 -7.00
CA MET A 381 -18.44 16.82 -7.17
C MET A 381 -19.09 16.23 -5.91
N HIS A 382 -19.74 15.08 -6.05
CA HIS A 382 -20.27 14.37 -4.88
C HIS A 382 -19.16 13.71 -4.05
N GLU A 383 -19.32 13.71 -2.73
CA GLU A 383 -18.43 13.05 -1.76
C GLU A 383 -18.14 11.58 -2.12
N SER A 384 -19.17 10.85 -2.57
CA SER A 384 -19.04 9.46 -3.03
C SER A 384 -18.03 9.30 -4.17
N THR A 385 -17.89 10.29 -5.04
CA THR A 385 -16.92 10.24 -6.15
C THR A 385 -15.50 10.44 -5.64
N ILE A 386 -15.28 11.34 -4.68
CA ILE A 386 -13.96 11.60 -4.10
C ILE A 386 -13.50 10.42 -3.25
N SER A 387 -14.40 9.83 -2.45
CA SER A 387 -14.11 8.62 -1.68
C SER A 387 -13.63 7.48 -2.59
N ARG A 388 -14.22 7.33 -3.77
CA ARG A 388 -13.82 6.33 -4.78
C ARG A 388 -12.49 6.63 -5.45
N VAL A 389 -12.23 7.89 -5.74
CA VAL A 389 -11.00 8.33 -6.41
C VAL A 389 -9.79 8.24 -5.48
N THR A 390 -9.98 8.46 -4.19
CA THR A 390 -8.90 8.51 -3.19
C THR A 390 -8.46 7.14 -2.66
N THR A 391 -9.28 6.10 -2.84
CA THR A 391 -8.94 4.73 -2.43
C THR A 391 -7.90 4.12 -3.37
N ASN A 392 -6.88 3.47 -2.80
CA ASN A 392 -5.80 2.83 -3.55
C ASN A 392 -5.14 3.78 -4.57
N LYS A 393 -4.94 5.04 -4.17
CA LYS A 393 -4.14 6.04 -4.89
C LYS A 393 -3.11 6.64 -3.98
N TYR A 394 -1.88 6.72 -4.48
CA TYR A 394 -0.75 7.21 -3.72
C TYR A 394 -0.21 8.49 -4.34
N MET A 395 0.12 9.44 -3.48
CA MET A 395 0.68 10.74 -3.82
C MET A 395 2.07 10.84 -3.22
N GLN A 396 3.07 11.02 -4.06
CA GLN A 396 4.43 11.36 -3.66
C GLN A 396 4.47 12.86 -3.37
N THR A 397 4.76 13.20 -2.12
CA THR A 397 4.96 14.58 -1.66
C THR A 397 6.41 14.81 -1.28
N PRO A 398 6.86 16.06 -1.06
CA PRO A 398 8.20 16.33 -0.55
C PRO A 398 8.47 15.68 0.82
N GLN A 399 7.41 15.39 1.59
CA GLN A 399 7.48 14.75 2.91
C GLN A 399 7.46 13.21 2.85
N GLY A 400 7.27 12.61 1.66
CA GLY A 400 7.18 11.17 1.45
C GLY A 400 5.96 10.72 0.65
N LEU A 401 5.82 9.40 0.53
CA LEU A 401 4.71 8.74 -0.16
C LEU A 401 3.53 8.54 0.79
N PHE A 402 2.36 9.08 0.45
CA PHE A 402 1.14 8.94 1.24
C PHE A 402 -0.04 8.48 0.40
N GLU A 403 -0.91 7.64 0.96
CA GLU A 403 -2.21 7.36 0.35
C GLU A 403 -3.05 8.65 0.36
N MET A 404 -3.78 8.96 -0.71
CA MET A 404 -4.64 10.17 -0.74
C MET A 404 -5.66 10.17 0.39
N LYS A 405 -6.14 8.99 0.81
CA LYS A 405 -7.06 8.81 1.93
C LYS A 405 -6.50 9.30 3.27
N TYR A 406 -5.17 9.30 3.44
CA TYR A 406 -4.49 9.72 4.68
C TYR A 406 -4.80 11.18 5.06
N PHE A 407 -4.99 12.05 4.08
CA PHE A 407 -5.31 13.47 4.30
C PHE A 407 -6.72 13.68 4.85
N PHE A 408 -7.62 12.70 4.70
CA PHE A 408 -8.98 12.76 5.20
C PHE A 408 -9.07 12.16 6.59
N ASN A 409 -8.73 12.97 7.59
CA ASN A 409 -8.82 12.59 8.99
C ASN A 409 -9.91 13.38 9.71
N SER A 410 -10.39 12.80 10.82
CA SER A 410 -11.27 13.53 11.73
C SER A 410 -10.43 14.47 12.59
N GLY A 411 -10.80 15.75 12.56
CA GLY A 411 -10.22 16.77 13.42
C GLY A 411 -10.80 16.70 14.84
N ILE A 412 -9.94 16.94 15.83
CA ILE A 412 -10.34 17.18 17.21
C ILE A 412 -10.30 18.70 17.41
N SER A 413 -11.39 19.27 17.92
CA SER A 413 -11.45 20.70 18.22
C SER A 413 -10.54 21.01 19.40
N THR A 414 -9.59 21.93 19.22
CA THR A 414 -8.89 22.57 20.34
C THR A 414 -9.69 23.76 20.84
N GLY A 415 -9.45 24.16 22.10
CA GLY A 415 -10.19 25.25 22.74
C GLY A 415 -10.01 26.61 22.07
N GLU A 416 -9.04 26.76 21.16
CA GLU A 416 -8.73 28.02 20.45
C GLU A 416 -9.34 28.11 19.05
N GLY A 417 -10.20 27.17 18.65
CA GLY A 417 -10.88 27.22 17.35
C GLY A 417 -10.09 26.62 16.20
N ASP A 418 -8.84 26.22 16.42
CA ASP A 418 -8.09 25.38 15.49
C ASP A 418 -8.43 23.91 15.68
N PHE A 419 -8.55 23.18 14.57
CA PHE A 419 -8.77 21.74 14.59
C PHE A 419 -7.45 21.03 14.32
N ILE A 420 -7.07 20.11 15.20
CA ILE A 420 -5.86 19.30 15.04
C ILE A 420 -6.24 17.92 14.55
N ALA A 421 -5.50 17.41 13.56
CA ALA A 421 -5.66 16.05 13.06
C ALA A 421 -5.30 15.01 14.14
N SER A 422 -6.06 13.92 14.18
CA SER A 422 -5.78 12.79 15.11
C SER A 422 -4.38 12.18 14.93
N GLU A 423 -3.80 12.27 13.73
CA GLU A 423 -2.47 11.74 13.43
C GLU A 423 -1.34 12.61 13.99
N SER A 424 -1.48 13.95 13.94
CA SER A 424 -0.56 14.89 14.58
C SER A 424 -0.51 14.67 16.09
N VAL A 425 -1.65 14.36 16.72
CA VAL A 425 -1.70 13.97 18.14
C VAL A 425 -0.92 12.69 18.40
N LYS A 426 -1.04 11.67 17.55
CA LYS A 426 -0.29 10.41 17.70
C LYS A 426 1.22 10.66 17.59
N ASN A 427 1.65 11.47 16.64
CA ASN A 427 3.06 11.87 16.52
C ASN A 427 3.53 12.65 17.74
N LYS A 428 2.72 13.56 18.28
CA LYS A 428 3.06 14.27 19.52
C LYS A 428 3.19 13.32 20.72
N ILE A 429 2.31 12.33 20.83
CA ILE A 429 2.44 11.28 21.86
C ILE A 429 3.75 10.51 21.67
N LYS A 430 4.10 10.18 20.42
CA LYS A 430 5.36 9.49 20.09
C LYS A 430 6.58 10.33 20.49
N GLU A 431 6.62 11.62 20.13
CA GLU A 431 7.69 12.55 20.53
C GLU A 431 7.82 12.68 22.05
N ILE A 432 6.69 12.83 22.76
CA ILE A 432 6.68 12.93 24.23
C ILE A 432 7.23 11.64 24.86
N VAL A 433 6.92 10.48 24.29
CA VAL A 433 7.43 9.19 24.75
C VAL A 433 8.90 9.00 24.37
N GLU A 434 9.35 9.47 23.21
CA GLU A 434 10.76 9.41 22.81
C GLU A 434 11.65 10.35 23.64
N ALA A 435 11.12 11.51 24.04
CA ALA A 435 11.79 12.46 24.92
C ALA A 435 11.69 12.09 26.41
N GLU A 436 11.03 10.98 26.77
CA GLU A 436 10.86 10.57 28.17
C GLU A 436 12.13 9.94 28.75
N ASP A 437 12.34 10.13 30.05
CA ASP A 437 13.41 9.42 30.77
C ASP A 437 13.08 7.91 30.85
N PRO A 438 13.91 7.01 30.29
CA PRO A 438 13.60 5.57 30.25
C PRO A 438 13.45 4.92 31.63
N ARG A 439 14.04 5.54 32.67
CA ARG A 439 13.97 5.08 34.07
C ARG A 439 12.67 5.45 34.77
N LYS A 440 12.00 6.52 34.31
CA LYS A 440 10.74 7.04 34.86
C LYS A 440 9.80 7.44 33.72
N PRO A 441 9.27 6.45 32.99
CA PRO A 441 8.34 6.71 31.89
C PRO A 441 7.10 7.45 32.38
N TYR A 442 6.56 8.31 31.53
CA TYR A 442 5.37 9.09 31.86
C TYR A 442 4.13 8.20 31.90
N SER A 443 3.27 8.43 32.89
CA SER A 443 1.95 7.79 32.92
C SER A 443 1.04 8.42 31.86
N ASP A 444 0.02 7.67 31.41
CA ASP A 444 -0.95 8.18 30.42
C ASP A 444 -1.67 9.44 30.90
N GLN A 445 -1.84 9.60 32.21
CA GLN A 445 -2.38 10.83 32.79
C GLN A 445 -1.40 11.99 32.60
N ARG A 446 -0.10 11.75 32.85
CA ARG A 446 0.92 12.78 32.68
C ARG A 446 1.09 13.21 31.23
N ILE A 447 0.96 12.27 30.28
CA ILE A 447 0.98 12.57 28.84
C ILE A 447 -0.24 13.44 28.49
N ALA A 448 -1.43 13.13 29.01
CA ALA A 448 -2.62 13.96 28.81
C ALA A 448 -2.44 15.38 29.39
N ASP A 449 -1.82 15.52 30.56
CA ASP A 449 -1.53 16.81 31.19
C ASP A 449 -0.48 17.62 30.39
N LEU A 450 0.51 16.94 29.78
CA LEU A 450 1.50 17.59 28.91
C LEU A 450 0.86 18.07 27.60
N LEU A 451 -0.04 17.28 27.03
CA LEU A 451 -0.78 17.67 25.83
C LEU A 451 -1.73 18.84 26.09
N SER A 452 -2.39 18.88 27.25
CA SER A 452 -3.25 20.01 27.62
C SER A 452 -2.46 21.31 27.80
N ALA A 453 -1.20 21.23 28.24
CA ALA A 453 -0.29 22.37 28.29
C ALA A 453 0.08 22.91 26.89
N HIS A 454 -0.04 22.09 25.84
CA HIS A 454 0.15 22.46 24.44
C HIS A 454 -1.17 22.76 23.72
N SER A 455 -2.21 23.17 24.47
CA SER A 455 -3.56 23.49 23.95
C SER A 455 -4.34 22.28 23.37
N ILE A 456 -3.88 21.06 23.59
CA ILE A 456 -4.52 19.82 23.12
C ILE A 456 -5.30 19.17 24.26
N ASN A 457 -6.62 19.41 24.33
CA ASN A 457 -7.45 18.84 25.39
C ASN A 457 -7.93 17.43 25.04
N ILE A 458 -7.30 16.40 25.61
CA ILE A 458 -7.61 14.99 25.33
C ILE A 458 -7.76 14.20 26.64
N ALA A 459 -8.77 13.32 26.69
CA ALA A 459 -8.98 12.42 27.81
C ALA A 459 -7.91 11.32 27.89
N ARG A 460 -7.55 10.90 29.10
CA ARG A 460 -6.60 9.79 29.36
C ARG A 460 -6.89 8.53 28.53
N ARG A 461 -8.16 8.12 28.41
CA ARG A 461 -8.56 6.92 27.64
C ARG A 461 -8.21 7.03 26.16
N THR A 462 -8.31 8.22 25.59
CA THR A 462 -7.97 8.49 24.19
C THR A 462 -6.46 8.42 23.99
N VAL A 463 -5.66 8.92 24.93
CA VAL A 463 -4.20 8.77 24.93
C VAL A 463 -3.80 7.29 24.98
N THR A 464 -4.42 6.50 25.87
CA THR A 464 -4.18 5.05 25.95
C THR A 464 -4.50 4.36 24.62
N LYS A 465 -5.65 4.66 24.02
CA LYS A 465 -6.06 4.11 22.71
C LYS A 465 -5.06 4.46 21.59
N TYR A 466 -4.64 5.72 21.51
CA TYR A 466 -3.67 6.15 20.49
C TYR A 466 -2.28 5.54 20.70
N ARG A 467 -1.87 5.38 21.96
CA ARG A 467 -0.62 4.70 22.29
C ARG A 467 -0.63 3.22 21.90
N GLU A 468 -1.74 2.52 22.16
CA GLU A 468 -1.90 1.11 21.76
C GLU A 468 -1.88 0.95 20.23
N MET A 469 -2.50 1.88 19.49
CA MET A 469 -2.42 1.91 18.02
C MET A 469 -0.99 2.07 17.52
N LEU A 470 -0.16 2.84 18.23
CA LEU A 470 1.28 2.99 17.94
C LEU A 470 2.14 1.82 18.42
N ARG A 471 1.53 0.76 19.01
CA ARG A 471 2.23 -0.37 19.63
C ARG A 471 3.24 0.03 20.71
N ILE A 472 3.00 1.17 21.37
CA ILE A 472 3.81 1.65 22.48
C ILE A 472 3.27 1.05 23.78
N GLY A 473 4.14 0.35 24.52
CA GLY A 473 3.79 -0.34 25.76
C GLY A 473 3.32 0.60 26.88
N SER A 474 2.77 -0.02 27.94
CA SER A 474 2.35 0.69 29.15
C SER A 474 3.54 1.33 29.87
N SER A 475 3.31 2.34 30.72
CA SER A 475 4.38 2.94 31.54
C SER A 475 5.17 1.90 32.34
N SER A 476 4.55 0.78 32.71
CA SER A 476 5.24 -0.32 33.42
C SER A 476 6.17 -1.11 32.49
N GLU A 477 5.76 -1.35 31.24
CA GLU A 477 6.53 -2.05 30.22
C GLU A 477 7.65 -1.19 29.62
N ARG A 478 7.45 0.13 29.50
CA ARG A 478 8.46 1.05 28.98
C ARG A 478 9.61 1.30 29.95
N LYS A 479 9.37 1.08 31.24
CA LYS A 479 10.38 1.31 32.28
C LYS A 479 11.60 0.42 32.04
N ARG A 480 12.73 1.05 31.70
CA ARG A 480 14.03 0.40 31.63
C ARG A 480 14.68 0.50 33.02
N HIS A 481 15.12 -0.64 33.52
CA HIS A 481 15.90 -0.71 34.76
C HIS A 481 17.40 -0.46 34.54
N PHE A 482 17.79 -0.21 33.29
CA PHE A 482 19.13 0.16 32.85
C PHE A 482 19.27 1.68 32.81
#